data_AF-A0A2K2V5Z9-F1
#
_entry.id   AF-A0A2K2V5Z9-F1
#
_cell.length_a   1.000
_cell.length_b   1.000
_cell.length_c   1.000
_cell.angle_alpha   90.00
_cell.angle_beta   90.00
_cell.angle_gamma   90.00
#
_symmetry.space_group_name_H-M   'P 1'
#
loop_
_entity.id
_entity.type
_entity.pdbx_description
1 polymer ?
#
loop_
_entity_poly.entity_id
_entity_poly.type
_entity_poly.pdbx_seq_one_letter_code
_entity_poly.pdbx_strand_id
1 'polypeptide(L)' 'KLLDFYGKQTGRADSRRALLREAAQDLINYLKQIKGDKKVKLHLYNRDYDGVKVLRRPGWLRDYYLVEVI' A
#
# COMPACT_ATOMS: atom_id res chain seq x y z
N LYS A 1 -25.58 -12.61 18.97
CA LYS A 1 -25.59 -13.35 17.69
C LYS A 1 -24.18 -13.33 17.10
N LEU A 2 -23.68 -14.46 16.58
CA LEU A 2 -22.35 -14.57 15.94
C LEU A 2 -22.15 -13.55 14.81
N LEU A 3 -23.20 -13.24 14.06
CA LEU A 3 -23.20 -12.25 12.97
C LEU A 3 -22.78 -10.85 13.42
N ASP A 4 -23.24 -10.38 14.59
CA ASP A 4 -22.87 -9.06 15.11
C ASP A 4 -21.39 -9.00 15.54
N PHE A 5 -20.86 -10.13 16.00
CA PHE A 5 -19.45 -10.26 16.38
C PHE A 5 -18.55 -10.24 15.15
N TYR A 6 -18.90 -10.97 14.09
CA TYR A 6 -18.20 -10.91 12.81
C TYR A 6 -18.32 -9.53 12.16
N GLY A 7 -19.49 -8.90 12.17
CA GLY A 7 -19.69 -7.54 11.64
C GLY A 7 -18.86 -6.47 12.35
N LYS A 8 -18.69 -6.58 13.68
CA LYS A 8 -17.79 -5.70 14.44
C LYS A 8 -16.31 -5.97 14.17
N GLN A 9 -15.93 -7.23 13.93
CA GLN A 9 -14.55 -7.58 13.59
C GLN A 9 -14.17 -7.15 12.18
N THR A 10 -15.04 -7.34 11.19
CA THR A 10 -14.82 -6.88 9.81
C THR A 10 -14.68 -5.37 9.76
N GLY A 11 -15.58 -4.62 10.42
CA GLY A 11 -15.48 -3.16 10.49
C GLY A 11 -14.13 -2.66 11.05
N ARG A 12 -13.62 -3.29 12.11
CA ARG A 12 -12.29 -2.96 12.68
C ARG A 12 -11.12 -3.34 11.76
N ALA A 13 -11.25 -4.40 10.97
CA ALA A 13 -10.23 -4.80 10.02
C ALA A 13 -10.20 -3.84 8.82
N ASP A 14 -11.37 -3.45 8.32
CA ASP A 14 -11.52 -2.48 7.24
C ASP A 14 -10.96 -1.11 7.64
N SER A 15 -11.24 -0.64 8.86
CA SER A 15 -10.64 0.60 9.38
C SER A 15 -9.12 0.52 9.49
N ARG A 16 -8.56 -0.60 9.95
CA ARG A 16 -7.10 -0.78 10.04
C ARG A 16 -6.45 -0.84 8.65
N ARG A 17 -7.10 -1.46 7.68
CA ARG A 17 -6.65 -1.49 6.28
C ARG A 17 -6.65 -0.10 5.68
N ALA A 18 -7.69 0.71 5.94
CA ALA A 18 -7.75 2.10 5.52
C ALA A 18 -6.59 2.92 6.11
N LEU A 19 -6.33 2.80 7.42
CA LEU A 19 -5.21 3.49 8.08
C LEU A 19 -3.84 3.11 7.49
N LEU A 20 -3.60 1.82 7.22
CA LEU A 20 -2.36 1.37 6.59
C LEU A 20 -2.23 1.88 5.15
N ARG A 21 -3.34 1.96 4.42
CA ARG A 21 -3.38 2.52 3.08
C ARG A 21 -3.04 4.02 3.11
N GLU A 22 -3.65 4.78 4.00
CA GLU A 22 -3.38 6.22 4.18
C GLU A 22 -1.92 6.47 4.54
N ALA A 23 -1.39 5.75 5.53
CA ALA A 23 0.00 5.90 5.95
C ALA A 23 1.00 5.59 4.81
N ALA A 24 0.73 4.57 4.00
CA ALA A 24 1.55 4.27 2.83
C ALA A 24 1.42 5.33 1.74
N GLN A 25 0.23 5.91 1.55
CA GLN A 25 0.02 7.02 0.61
C GLN A 25 0.77 8.28 1.04
N ASP A 26 0.75 8.61 2.34
CA ASP A 26 1.48 9.75 2.90
C ASP A 26 2.99 9.58 2.73
N LEU A 27 3.52 8.38 2.95
CA LEU A 27 4.92 8.06 2.68
C LEU A 27 5.26 8.27 1.20
N ILE A 28 4.43 7.78 0.27
CA ILE A 28 4.63 7.97 -1.17
C ILE A 28 4.64 9.47 -1.51
N ASN A 29 3.73 10.26 -0.96
CA ASN A 29 3.66 11.70 -1.18
C ASN A 29 4.92 12.42 -0.66
N TYR A 30 5.39 12.05 0.54
CA TYR A 30 6.64 12.58 1.09
C TYR A 30 7.83 12.22 0.19
N LEU A 31 7.91 10.98 -0.29
CA LEU A 31 8.97 10.53 -1.18
C LEU A 31 8.97 11.29 -2.51
N LYS A 32 7.81 11.64 -3.08
CA LYS A 32 7.74 12.50 -4.27
C LYS A 32 8.39 13.86 -4.04
N GLN A 33 8.21 14.44 -2.86
CA GLN A 33 8.78 15.76 -2.54
C GLN A 33 10.31 15.73 -2.43
N ILE A 34 10.89 14.62 -1.95
CA ILE A 34 12.33 14.52 -1.68
C ILE A 34 13.13 13.81 -2.78
N LYS A 35 12.48 13.12 -3.74
CA LYS A 35 13.20 12.24 -4.67
C LYS A 35 14.09 12.98 -5.67
N GLY A 36 13.84 14.26 -5.97
CA GLY A 36 14.55 14.99 -7.03
C GLY A 36 14.60 14.17 -8.33
N ASP A 37 15.78 14.04 -8.93
CA ASP A 37 15.99 13.19 -10.13
C ASP A 37 16.19 11.69 -9.81
N LYS A 38 16.27 11.32 -8.53
CA LYS A 38 16.55 9.92 -8.14
C LYS A 38 15.27 9.09 -8.17
N LYS A 39 15.35 7.93 -8.81
CA LYS A 39 14.28 6.94 -8.85
C LYS A 39 14.13 6.25 -7.50
N VAL A 40 13.02 6.51 -6.80
CA VAL A 40 12.70 5.85 -5.53
C VAL A 40 11.88 4.59 -5.81
N LYS A 41 12.36 3.45 -5.33
CA LYS A 41 11.69 2.15 -5.46
C LYS A 41 11.15 1.69 -4.13
N LEU A 42 9.94 1.14 -4.12
CA LEU A 42 9.27 0.60 -2.94
C LEU A 42 8.83 -0.83 -3.18
N HIS A 43 8.79 -1.61 -2.10
CA HIS A 43 8.16 -2.93 -2.05
C HIS A 43 6.80 -2.75 -1.39
N LEU A 44 5.72 -2.94 -2.16
CA LEU A 44 4.35 -2.78 -1.67
C LEU A 44 3.59 -4.08 -1.87
N TYR A 45 2.83 -4.51 -0.86
CA TYR A 45 1.97 -5.70 -0.95
C TYR A 45 0.62 -5.42 -1.64
N ASN A 46 0.28 -4.14 -1.80
CA ASN A 46 -0.88 -3.68 -2.57
C ASN A 46 -0.43 -2.64 -3.62
N ARG A 47 -1.29 -2.35 -4.60
CA ARG A 47 -1.01 -1.42 -5.70
C ARG A 47 -1.98 -0.25 -5.77
N ASP A 48 -2.84 -0.13 -4.78
CA ASP A 48 -3.96 0.81 -4.73
C ASP A 48 -3.53 2.20 -4.23
N TYR A 49 -2.36 2.64 -4.68
CA TYR A 49 -1.72 3.89 -4.29
C TYR A 49 -1.52 4.79 -5.50
N ASP A 50 -1.57 6.11 -5.27
CA ASP A 50 -1.45 7.11 -6.33
C ASP A 50 0.00 7.56 -6.53
N GLY A 51 0.39 7.66 -7.80
CA GLY A 51 1.74 8.04 -8.24
C GLY A 51 2.79 6.99 -7.93
N VAL A 52 2.44 5.72 -8.16
CA VAL A 52 3.40 4.62 -8.26
C VAL A 52 3.27 3.93 -9.62
N LYS A 53 4.42 3.56 -10.20
CA LYS A 53 4.50 2.71 -11.40
C LYS A 53 4.92 1.32 -10.98
N VAL A 54 4.14 0.31 -11.34
CA VAL A 54 4.56 -1.09 -11.10
C VAL A 54 5.70 -1.45 -12.05
N LEU A 55 6.85 -1.80 -11.48
CA LEU A 55 8.02 -2.31 -12.22
C LEU A 55 7.98 -3.83 -12.34
N ARG A 56 7.62 -4.53 -11.26
CA ARG A 56 7.49 -6.00 -11.23
C ARG A 56 6.32 -6.43 -10.35
N ARG A 57 5.58 -7.45 -10.78
CA ARG A 57 4.44 -8.02 -10.05
C ARG A 57 4.88 -9.17 -9.11
N PRO A 58 4.08 -9.52 -8.08
CA PRO A 58 4.26 -10.75 -7.33
C PRO A 58 4.27 -11.99 -8.22
N GLY A 59 4.94 -13.04 -7.76
CA GLY A 59 5.03 -14.34 -8.39
C GLY A 59 5.47 -15.39 -7.37
N TRP A 60 5.97 -16.53 -7.84
CA TRP A 60 6.29 -17.67 -6.96
C TRP A 60 7.37 -17.37 -5.90
N LEU A 61 8.34 -16.51 -6.21
CA LEU A 61 9.47 -16.18 -5.33
C LEU A 61 9.34 -14.80 -4.66
N ARG A 62 8.26 -14.06 -4.92
CA ARG A 62 8.07 -12.70 -4.43
C ARG A 62 6.59 -12.43 -4.21
N ASP A 63 6.23 -12.11 -3.00
CA ASP A 63 4.87 -11.80 -2.55
C ASP A 63 4.50 -10.31 -2.65
N TYR A 64 5.44 -9.44 -3.04
CA TYR A 64 5.23 -7.99 -3.18
C TYR A 64 5.38 -7.46 -4.61
N TYR A 65 4.77 -6.31 -4.87
CA TYR A 65 5.01 -5.48 -6.04
C TYR A 65 6.28 -4.65 -5.84
N LEU A 66 7.17 -4.68 -6.82
CA LEU A 66 8.22 -3.68 -6.91
C LEU A 66 7.65 -2.49 -7.68
N VAL A 67 7.58 -1.33 -7.04
CA VAL A 67 7.07 -0.10 -7.65
C VAL A 67 8.11 1.00 -7.65
N GLU A 68 7.97 1.95 -8.55
CA GLU A 68 8.71 3.21 -8.59
C GLU A 68 7.76 4.36 -8.27
N VAL A 69 8.16 5.26 -7.39
CA VAL A 69 7.41 6.48 -7.10
C VAL A 69 7.53 7.45 -8.29
N ILE A 70 6.41 7.86 -8.86
CA ILE A 70 6.31 8.82 -9.98
C ILE A 70 6.07 10.22 -9.44
#